data_AF-A7A9C7-F1
#
_entry.id   AF-A7A9C7-F1
#
_cell.length_a   1.000
_cell.length_b   1.000
_cell.length_c   1.000
_cell.angle_alpha   90.00
_cell.angle_beta   90.00
_cell.angle_gamma   90.00
#
_symmetry.space_group_name_H-M   'P 1'
#
loop_
_entity.id
_entity.type
_entity.pdbx_description
1 polymer ?
#
loop_
_entity_poly.entity_id
_entity_poly.type
_entity_poly.pdbx_seq_one_letter_code
_entity_poly.pdbx_strand_id
1 'polypeptide(L)'
;MMATVAVTSLLPTYNAKADTSAEPGICTPQSISLGDDVSASTVDSGVATYVGGNMYVGANNQNNGGTYADLSSTQKIDKSYAVEAEGLTLVNGKLATNGAKTSWNSKGFRFGVVGFGAQFRPKSGSDVLVVAGNNTSNTGNSTGKMWDADELSKSVSALGGFDNGSTGRAFVQNEGTGNNVTWYSARINGNTSWHLNADKNSSGSNAGRSVWDATATVDADGNKYTNVKFDSVGLNSVKLNDATKDYSTFYADNVLGLSKQLAGLQKSEGVYVADAKVGTAEASQTSTTSATYSDGYYMRHHYNYDGTKNKIQYGFKFDDSGSNAEKLITFTGDADSAGKGSAMQVFNVTADQLSSSGYRGVDFMFTNIPNDASVVINVSGNVDFHTGWRFWWNGLEIGDGYSKAATTDQKTAYSTAAQKIMWNFKNATQVTIRGGVANEGASDNKKTDDDPAAAMLGSILVPNGNFEDHVTTNGRVYVGGDFSMYNPTVAADVAGVNSNGWEGKTASVINMDQERHNLPWNGTFNSSCAVIQINKVDSSKNKLAGTTWGVFKNYADAKAGANALRVVKDGGAFDLDNVDNGTIQIGSLNPEATYYVKEITSANGYQVSDKVYRITAGAGGSTVQNV
;
A
#
# COMPACT_ATOMS: atom_id res chain seq x y z
N MET A 1 -24.40 26.61 46.82
CA MET A 1 -24.34 27.81 45.96
C MET A 1 -24.97 27.41 44.63
N MET A 2 -25.98 28.16 44.18
CA MET A 2 -26.95 27.75 43.12
C MET A 2 -26.34 27.64 41.73
N ALA A 3 -26.92 26.75 40.92
CA ALA A 3 -27.03 26.94 39.46
C ALA A 3 -28.43 26.50 39.01
N THR A 4 -29.14 27.44 38.38
CA THR A 4 -30.49 27.30 37.81
C THR A 4 -30.40 26.58 36.46
N VAL A 5 -31.35 25.69 36.16
CA VAL A 5 -31.54 25.10 34.83
C VAL A 5 -32.90 25.55 34.30
N ALA A 6 -32.92 26.22 33.16
CA ALA A 6 -34.14 26.51 32.42
C ALA A 6 -34.49 25.29 31.55
N VAL A 7 -35.67 24.71 31.78
CA VAL A 7 -36.26 23.68 30.93
C VAL A 7 -37.37 24.34 30.12
N THR A 8 -37.19 24.44 28.81
CA THR A 8 -38.31 24.61 27.87
C THR A 8 -38.53 23.28 27.19
N SER A 9 -39.59 22.57 27.60
CA SER A 9 -40.09 21.39 26.91
C SER A 9 -40.95 21.81 25.71
N LEU A 10 -40.58 21.34 24.53
CA LEU A 10 -41.56 20.86 23.55
C LEU A 10 -41.35 19.36 23.50
N LEU A 11 -42.36 18.61 23.94
CA LEU A 11 -42.41 17.15 23.77
C LEU A 11 -42.53 16.85 22.29
N PRO A 12 -41.68 15.97 21.72
CA PRO A 12 -42.16 15.01 20.75
C PRO A 12 -42.49 13.74 21.54
N THR A 13 -43.73 13.30 21.42
CA THR A 13 -44.12 11.92 21.72
C THR A 13 -43.28 10.99 20.84
N TYR A 14 -42.19 10.46 21.38
CA TYR A 14 -41.52 9.31 20.79
C TYR A 14 -42.20 8.05 21.33
N ASN A 15 -42.78 7.29 20.40
CA ASN A 15 -43.18 5.91 20.61
C ASN A 15 -42.05 5.15 21.30
N ALA A 16 -42.39 4.38 22.33
CA ALA A 16 -41.49 3.38 22.89
C ALA A 16 -41.05 2.43 21.78
N LYS A 17 -39.84 2.64 21.23
CA LYS A 17 -39.07 1.55 20.63
C LYS A 17 -38.34 0.87 21.78
N ALA A 18 -38.48 -0.45 21.85
CA ALA A 18 -37.72 -1.28 22.76
C ALA A 18 -36.22 -0.92 22.67
N ASP A 19 -35.56 -0.89 23.82
CA ASP A 19 -34.12 -0.79 23.97
C ASP A 19 -33.45 -1.90 23.15
N THR A 20 -32.91 -1.56 21.99
CA THR A 20 -32.03 -2.42 21.21
C THR A 20 -30.59 -1.93 21.33
N SER A 21 -30.15 -1.55 22.54
CA SER A 21 -28.73 -1.33 22.78
C SER A 21 -27.97 -2.65 22.64
N ALA A 22 -26.83 -2.61 21.95
CA ALA A 22 -25.97 -3.77 21.83
C ALA A 22 -25.43 -4.19 23.21
N GLU A 23 -25.22 -5.49 23.44
CA GLU A 23 -24.71 -6.00 24.71
C GLU A 23 -23.30 -5.44 25.01
N PRO A 24 -23.04 -4.85 26.19
CA PRO A 24 -21.72 -4.33 26.53
C PRO A 24 -20.69 -5.45 26.64
N GLY A 25 -19.52 -5.25 26.04
CA GLY A 25 -18.48 -6.27 25.98
C GLY A 25 -17.23 -5.81 25.26
N ILE A 26 -16.21 -6.66 25.28
CA ILE A 26 -15.03 -6.45 24.43
C ILE A 26 -15.40 -6.86 23.01
N CYS A 27 -15.35 -5.90 22.11
CA CYS A 27 -15.56 -6.10 20.69
C CYS A 27 -14.49 -7.02 20.15
N THR A 28 -14.94 -8.13 19.57
CA THR A 28 -14.12 -8.94 18.70
C THR A 28 -14.19 -8.26 17.34
N PRO A 29 -13.06 -7.79 16.76
CA PRO A 29 -13.09 -7.20 15.43
C PRO A 29 -13.84 -8.13 14.49
N GLN A 30 -14.88 -7.64 13.83
CA GLN A 30 -15.47 -8.42 12.76
C GLN A 30 -14.49 -8.38 11.60
N SER A 31 -14.01 -9.56 11.18
CA SER A 31 -13.38 -9.70 9.88
C SER A 31 -14.35 -9.17 8.85
N ILE A 32 -14.04 -8.01 8.28
CA ILE A 32 -14.68 -7.63 7.04
C ILE A 32 -14.14 -8.64 6.02
N SER A 33 -15.00 -9.53 5.54
CA SER A 33 -14.71 -10.26 4.32
C SER A 33 -14.59 -9.22 3.20
N LEU A 34 -13.36 -8.83 2.90
CA LEU A 34 -13.03 -8.13 1.66
C LEU A 34 -12.45 -9.17 0.70
N GLY A 35 -13.38 -9.81 0.04
CA GLY A 35 -13.20 -10.72 -1.07
C GLY A 35 -14.61 -10.97 -1.58
N ASP A 36 -14.97 -10.36 -2.71
CA ASP A 36 -16.13 -10.83 -3.44
C ASP A 36 -15.70 -11.97 -4.36
N ASP A 37 -16.65 -12.87 -4.55
CA ASP A 37 -16.83 -13.70 -5.72
C ASP A 37 -16.15 -13.09 -6.97
N VAL A 38 -15.17 -13.82 -7.52
CA VAL A 38 -14.43 -13.50 -8.76
C VAL A 38 -15.33 -13.45 -10.02
N SER A 39 -16.65 -13.46 -9.85
CA SER A 39 -17.64 -13.23 -10.89
C SER A 39 -18.02 -11.75 -11.10
N ALA A 40 -17.63 -10.82 -10.19
CA ALA A 40 -17.88 -9.38 -10.35
C ALA A 40 -16.72 -8.49 -9.86
N SER A 41 -16.33 -7.48 -10.66
CA SER A 41 -15.28 -6.51 -10.33
C SER A 41 -15.59 -5.76 -9.01
N THR A 42 -14.75 -5.90 -7.99
CA THR A 42 -14.87 -5.10 -6.76
C THR A 42 -14.41 -3.67 -6.99
N VAL A 43 -15.26 -2.71 -6.64
CA VAL A 43 -14.97 -1.27 -6.75
C VAL A 43 -13.97 -0.85 -5.66
N ASP A 44 -12.79 -0.39 -6.06
CA ASP A 44 -11.84 0.24 -5.14
C ASP A 44 -12.26 1.67 -4.80
N SER A 45 -12.24 2.02 -3.52
CA SER A 45 -12.62 3.35 -2.99
C SER A 45 -11.46 4.15 -2.41
N GLY A 46 -10.26 3.57 -2.39
CA GLY A 46 -9.04 4.15 -1.81
C GLY A 46 -8.06 4.68 -2.85
N VAL A 47 -6.96 5.24 -2.34
CA VAL A 47 -5.78 5.63 -3.14
C VAL A 47 -4.88 4.41 -3.24
N ALA A 48 -4.55 4.03 -4.47
CA ALA A 48 -3.70 2.88 -4.74
C ALA A 48 -2.23 3.23 -4.56
N THR A 49 -1.79 4.33 -5.20
CA THR A 49 -0.43 4.87 -5.03
C THR A 49 -0.50 6.33 -4.65
N TYR A 50 0.30 6.70 -3.66
CA TYR A 50 0.55 8.09 -3.30
C TYR A 50 2.04 8.37 -3.38
N VAL A 51 2.41 9.43 -4.10
CA VAL A 51 3.77 9.92 -4.21
C VAL A 51 3.80 11.37 -3.73
N GLY A 52 4.46 11.60 -2.60
CA GLY A 52 4.55 12.91 -1.97
C GLY A 52 5.50 13.85 -2.72
N GLY A 53 6.52 13.31 -3.39
CA GLY A 53 7.45 13.98 -4.31
C GLY A 53 7.17 13.69 -5.79
N ASN A 54 8.22 13.47 -6.58
CA ASN A 54 8.14 13.13 -8.00
C ASN A 54 7.96 11.62 -8.23
N MET A 55 7.19 11.25 -9.25
CA MET A 55 7.07 9.89 -9.74
C MET A 55 7.85 9.71 -11.04
N TYR A 56 8.61 8.62 -11.14
CA TYR A 56 9.37 8.25 -12.33
C TYR A 56 8.96 6.85 -12.80
N VAL A 57 8.63 6.74 -14.09
CA VAL A 57 8.69 5.45 -14.81
C VAL A 57 10.07 5.40 -15.43
N GLY A 58 11.00 4.76 -14.74
CA GLY A 58 12.43 5.08 -14.84
C GLY A 58 12.99 5.47 -13.49
N ALA A 59 14.25 5.90 -13.50
CA ALA A 59 14.88 6.53 -12.35
C ALA A 59 15.61 7.80 -12.80
N ASN A 60 15.71 8.77 -11.90
CA ASN A 60 16.61 9.89 -12.14
C ASN A 60 18.05 9.44 -11.82
N ASN A 61 18.93 9.35 -12.82
CA ASN A 61 20.30 8.83 -12.66
C ASN A 61 21.25 9.72 -11.85
N GLN A 62 20.78 10.86 -11.36
CA GLN A 62 21.53 11.71 -10.43
C GLN A 62 20.95 11.68 -9.00
N ASN A 63 20.09 10.72 -8.67
CA ASN A 63 19.41 10.60 -7.39
C ASN A 63 20.34 10.20 -6.23
N ASN A 64 21.22 11.11 -5.80
CA ASN A 64 21.99 11.04 -4.56
C ASN A 64 21.25 11.78 -3.42
N GLY A 65 19.94 11.54 -3.26
CA GLY A 65 19.20 11.99 -2.08
C GLY A 65 18.86 13.49 -2.01
N GLY A 66 18.67 14.19 -3.13
CA GLY A 66 18.16 15.57 -3.10
C GLY A 66 17.99 16.26 -4.44
N THR A 67 16.87 16.98 -4.55
CA THR A 67 16.52 18.11 -5.44
C THR A 67 17.30 18.28 -6.76
N TYR A 68 16.60 18.24 -7.89
CA TYR A 68 17.07 18.88 -9.12
C TYR A 68 16.10 19.94 -9.60
N ALA A 69 16.63 21.13 -9.87
CA ALA A 69 15.86 22.26 -10.34
C ALA A 69 15.42 22.11 -11.80
N ASP A 70 16.15 21.33 -12.61
CA ASP A 70 16.01 21.35 -14.05
C ASP A 70 16.06 19.93 -14.67
N LEU A 71 15.08 19.57 -15.51
CA LEU A 71 15.12 18.41 -16.42
C LEU A 71 15.28 18.90 -17.87
N SER A 72 16.19 18.29 -18.62
CA SER A 72 16.48 18.62 -20.02
C SER A 72 16.86 17.36 -20.80
N SER A 73 16.91 17.40 -22.13
CA SER A 73 17.40 16.27 -22.95
C SER A 73 18.84 15.83 -22.61
N THR A 74 19.61 16.69 -21.93
CA THR A 74 20.95 16.38 -21.40
C THR A 74 20.93 15.73 -20.02
N GLN A 75 19.89 15.96 -19.21
CA GLN A 75 19.64 15.29 -17.93
C GLN A 75 18.61 14.20 -18.13
N LYS A 76 19.08 12.99 -18.36
CA LYS A 76 18.22 11.87 -18.74
C LYS A 76 17.61 11.22 -17.51
N ILE A 77 16.31 10.94 -17.58
CA ILE A 77 15.71 9.88 -16.79
C ILE A 77 16.16 8.56 -17.39
N ASP A 78 16.69 7.65 -16.59
CA ASP A 78 17.02 6.30 -17.03
C ASP A 78 15.74 5.56 -17.43
N LYS A 79 15.86 4.74 -18.46
CA LYS A 79 14.73 3.97 -18.96
C LYS A 79 14.28 2.91 -17.96
N SER A 80 13.03 2.50 -18.05
CA SER A 80 12.50 1.35 -17.31
C SER A 80 11.63 0.47 -18.20
N TYR A 81 11.68 -0.83 -17.97
CA TYR A 81 10.76 -1.79 -18.57
C TYR A 81 9.42 -1.88 -17.83
N ALA A 82 9.20 -1.07 -16.79
CA ALA A 82 7.89 -0.96 -16.14
C ALA A 82 6.76 -0.63 -17.13
N VAL A 83 5.64 -1.31 -16.96
CA VAL A 83 4.55 -1.28 -17.92
C VAL A 83 3.30 -0.59 -17.38
N GLU A 84 2.92 -0.79 -16.12
CA GLU A 84 1.59 -0.39 -15.65
C GLU A 84 1.47 -0.12 -14.15
N ALA A 85 0.47 0.69 -13.77
CA ALA A 85 0.03 0.88 -12.39
C ALA A 85 -1.50 0.87 -12.25
N GLU A 86 -2.00 0.00 -11.37
CA GLU A 86 -3.42 -0.23 -11.12
C GLU A 86 -4.05 0.80 -10.17
N GLY A 87 -5.30 1.18 -10.43
CA GLY A 87 -6.09 2.02 -9.51
C GLY A 87 -5.67 3.49 -9.48
N LEU A 88 -6.18 4.23 -8.49
CA LEU A 88 -5.93 5.67 -8.37
C LEU A 88 -4.48 5.95 -7.94
N THR A 89 -3.74 6.63 -8.82
CA THR A 89 -2.39 7.14 -8.55
C THR A 89 -2.44 8.66 -8.31
N LEU A 90 -1.99 9.09 -7.13
CA LEU A 90 -1.83 10.50 -6.77
C LEU A 90 -0.34 10.85 -6.72
N VAL A 91 0.07 11.83 -7.52
CA VAL A 91 1.42 12.38 -7.52
C VAL A 91 1.31 13.83 -7.07
N ASN A 92 1.79 14.13 -5.87
CA ASN A 92 1.77 15.49 -5.33
C ASN A 92 2.81 16.37 -6.05
N GLY A 93 3.98 15.82 -6.38
CA GLY A 93 4.97 16.44 -7.25
C GLY A 93 4.67 16.24 -8.73
N LYS A 94 5.68 15.88 -9.50
CA LYS A 94 5.63 15.77 -10.96
C LYS A 94 5.85 14.34 -11.45
N LEU A 95 5.50 14.08 -12.69
CA LEU A 95 5.61 12.77 -13.34
C LEU A 95 6.62 12.83 -14.50
N ALA A 96 7.62 11.97 -14.51
CA ALA A 96 8.50 11.79 -15.67
C ALA A 96 8.50 10.33 -16.13
N THR A 97 8.43 10.09 -17.43
CA THR A 97 8.33 8.74 -17.99
C THR A 97 9.38 8.47 -19.06
N ASN A 98 10.11 7.36 -18.92
CA ASN A 98 11.06 6.82 -19.89
C ASN A 98 10.86 5.30 -20.06
N GLY A 99 9.64 4.87 -20.36
CA GLY A 99 9.30 3.47 -20.63
C GLY A 99 10.02 2.92 -21.86
N ALA A 100 10.68 1.77 -21.71
CA ALA A 100 11.42 1.06 -22.76
C ALA A 100 10.62 -0.07 -23.43
N LYS A 101 9.59 -0.57 -22.75
CA LYS A 101 8.80 -1.70 -23.20
C LYS A 101 7.78 -1.30 -24.26
N THR A 102 7.68 -2.06 -25.34
CA THR A 102 6.72 -1.83 -26.44
C THR A 102 5.30 -2.33 -26.16
N SER A 103 4.94 -2.55 -24.89
CA SER A 103 3.62 -3.07 -24.50
C SER A 103 2.48 -2.22 -25.07
N TRP A 104 1.34 -2.87 -25.27
CA TRP A 104 0.10 -2.26 -25.74
C TRP A 104 0.17 -1.66 -27.14
N ASN A 105 0.98 -2.21 -28.03
CA ASN A 105 1.33 -1.62 -29.34
C ASN A 105 2.09 -0.29 -29.15
N SER A 106 3.10 -0.33 -28.28
CA SER A 106 3.98 0.80 -27.95
C SER A 106 3.28 2.01 -27.35
N LYS A 107 2.08 1.86 -26.77
CA LYS A 107 1.30 3.00 -26.21
C LYS A 107 1.97 3.64 -24.99
N GLY A 108 2.92 2.95 -24.35
CA GLY A 108 3.70 3.45 -23.21
C GLY A 108 3.25 2.83 -21.89
N PHE A 109 3.44 3.57 -20.80
CA PHE A 109 3.06 3.14 -19.45
C PHE A 109 1.56 3.35 -19.18
N ARG A 110 0.85 2.35 -18.68
CA ARG A 110 -0.60 2.44 -18.45
C ARG A 110 -0.95 2.76 -17.00
N PHE A 111 -1.86 3.70 -16.78
CA PHE A 111 -2.44 3.98 -15.46
C PHE A 111 -3.90 3.50 -15.33
N GLY A 112 -4.27 3.13 -14.11
CA GLY A 112 -5.62 2.81 -13.67
C GLY A 112 -6.03 1.37 -13.91
N VAL A 113 -5.74 0.87 -15.10
CA VAL A 113 -6.01 -0.50 -15.49
C VAL A 113 -4.69 -1.23 -15.71
N VAL A 114 -4.65 -2.49 -15.29
CA VAL A 114 -3.55 -3.42 -15.54
C VAL A 114 -4.04 -4.67 -16.28
N GLY A 115 -3.14 -5.26 -17.07
CA GLY A 115 -3.42 -6.34 -18.02
C GLY A 115 -3.36 -7.69 -17.32
N PHE A 116 -2.54 -7.72 -16.29
CA PHE A 116 -2.53 -8.67 -15.21
C PHE A 116 -2.46 -7.90 -13.88
N GLY A 117 -3.11 -8.40 -12.82
CA GLY A 117 -3.13 -7.71 -11.53
C GLY A 117 -4.39 -7.98 -10.73
N ALA A 118 -4.62 -7.18 -9.69
CA ALA A 118 -5.59 -7.47 -8.65
C ALA A 118 -7.05 -7.25 -9.09
N GLN A 119 -7.25 -6.46 -10.16
CA GLN A 119 -8.53 -6.00 -10.68
C GLN A 119 -9.37 -5.18 -9.69
N PHE A 120 -8.73 -4.62 -8.65
CA PHE A 120 -9.33 -3.66 -7.72
C PHE A 120 -9.25 -2.26 -8.31
N ARG A 121 -10.32 -1.88 -9.01
CA ARG A 121 -10.37 -0.65 -9.79
C ARG A 121 -11.47 0.28 -9.30
N PRO A 122 -11.26 1.60 -9.35
CA PRO A 122 -12.36 2.54 -9.18
C PRO A 122 -13.50 2.30 -10.16
N LYS A 123 -14.70 2.80 -9.83
CA LYS A 123 -15.82 2.85 -10.78
C LYS A 123 -15.41 3.61 -12.04
N SER A 124 -15.98 3.20 -13.16
CA SER A 124 -15.97 3.99 -14.40
C SER A 124 -16.32 5.45 -14.10
N GLY A 125 -15.58 6.36 -14.69
CA GLY A 125 -15.70 7.81 -14.52
C GLY A 125 -14.83 8.42 -13.42
N SER A 126 -14.04 7.60 -12.74
CA SER A 126 -13.06 8.06 -11.76
C SER A 126 -11.77 8.56 -12.42
N ASP A 127 -11.09 9.47 -11.74
CA ASP A 127 -9.68 9.74 -12.00
C ASP A 127 -8.86 8.51 -11.58
N VAL A 128 -7.88 8.14 -12.40
CA VAL A 128 -6.89 7.08 -12.10
C VAL A 128 -5.46 7.60 -12.04
N LEU A 129 -5.25 8.83 -12.51
CA LEU A 129 -3.99 9.56 -12.36
C LEU A 129 -4.29 11.02 -12.06
N VAL A 130 -3.72 11.54 -10.97
CA VAL A 130 -3.71 12.98 -10.69
C VAL A 130 -2.29 13.43 -10.37
N VAL A 131 -1.78 14.41 -11.13
CA VAL A 131 -0.45 14.98 -10.94
C VAL A 131 -0.60 16.45 -10.57
N ALA A 132 -0.33 16.79 -9.30
CA ALA A 132 -0.55 18.14 -8.78
C ALA A 132 0.59 19.11 -9.09
N GLY A 133 1.79 18.63 -9.41
CA GLY A 133 2.92 19.48 -9.82
C GLY A 133 3.44 20.39 -8.72
N ASN A 134 3.13 20.13 -7.45
CA ASN A 134 3.51 20.97 -6.33
C ASN A 134 5.02 20.89 -6.07
N ASN A 135 5.59 21.99 -5.57
CA ASN A 135 6.88 21.95 -4.89
C ASN A 135 6.67 21.36 -3.50
N THR A 136 7.39 20.29 -3.16
CA THR A 136 7.04 19.49 -1.98
C THR A 136 7.91 19.87 -0.78
N SER A 137 7.41 20.77 0.08
CA SER A 137 8.16 21.22 1.27
C SER A 137 8.16 20.21 2.43
N ASN A 138 7.20 19.30 2.44
CA ASN A 138 6.84 18.53 3.65
C ASN A 138 7.72 17.31 3.92
N THR A 139 8.57 16.92 2.96
CA THR A 139 9.57 15.85 3.09
C THR A 139 11.00 16.34 2.87
N GLY A 140 11.20 17.65 2.74
CA GLY A 140 12.51 18.24 2.42
C GLY A 140 12.95 18.05 0.95
N ASN A 141 12.20 17.30 0.16
CA ASN A 141 12.49 17.04 -1.25
C ASN A 141 11.84 18.11 -2.14
N SER A 142 12.62 19.03 -2.73
CA SER A 142 12.03 19.91 -3.75
C SER A 142 11.89 19.17 -5.08
N THR A 143 10.73 19.31 -5.73
CA THR A 143 10.42 18.66 -7.02
C THR A 143 10.99 19.38 -8.23
N GLY A 144 11.58 20.57 -8.04
CA GLY A 144 12.21 21.35 -9.10
C GLY A 144 11.27 21.86 -10.18
N LYS A 145 11.83 22.47 -11.23
CA LYS A 145 11.11 22.86 -12.45
C LYS A 145 11.26 21.77 -13.52
N MET A 146 10.22 21.65 -14.35
CA MET A 146 10.18 20.74 -15.50
C MET A 146 9.64 21.55 -16.67
N TRP A 147 10.26 21.42 -17.84
CA TRP A 147 9.85 22.10 -19.06
C TRP A 147 9.87 21.16 -20.25
N ASP A 148 9.12 21.54 -21.26
CA ASP A 148 9.21 20.94 -22.57
C ASP A 148 10.57 21.29 -23.21
N ALA A 149 11.34 20.30 -23.68
CA ALA A 149 12.65 20.55 -24.30
C ALA A 149 12.53 21.30 -25.63
N ASP A 150 11.41 21.16 -26.33
CA ASP A 150 11.14 21.88 -27.57
C ASP A 150 10.61 23.30 -27.30
N GLU A 151 10.16 23.58 -26.07
CA GLU A 151 9.63 24.88 -25.66
C GLU A 151 10.00 25.21 -24.20
N LEU A 152 11.28 25.55 -23.96
CA LEU A 152 11.85 25.80 -22.62
C LEU A 152 11.10 26.86 -21.77
N SER A 153 10.31 27.74 -22.39
CA SER A 153 9.46 28.71 -21.70
C SER A 153 8.22 28.08 -21.04
N LYS A 154 7.89 26.82 -21.36
CA LYS A 154 6.66 26.15 -20.96
C LYS A 154 6.91 25.21 -19.79
N SER A 155 6.54 25.65 -18.58
CA SER A 155 6.54 24.78 -17.40
C SER A 155 5.43 23.73 -17.49
N VAL A 156 5.76 22.50 -17.11
CA VAL A 156 4.87 21.33 -17.16
C VAL A 156 5.02 20.48 -15.90
N SER A 157 4.03 19.63 -15.60
CA SER A 157 4.09 18.70 -14.45
C SER A 157 4.16 17.24 -14.84
N ALA A 158 4.03 16.93 -16.13
CA ALA A 158 4.31 15.62 -16.69
C ALA A 158 5.29 15.76 -17.86
N LEU A 159 6.26 14.86 -18.01
CA LEU A 159 7.14 14.77 -19.18
C LEU A 159 7.30 13.31 -19.59
N GLY A 160 7.56 13.11 -20.88
CA GLY A 160 7.79 11.80 -21.44
C GLY A 160 8.96 11.78 -22.43
N GLY A 161 9.70 10.68 -22.49
CA GLY A 161 10.57 10.33 -23.60
C GLY A 161 11.97 10.88 -23.51
N PHE A 162 12.96 10.06 -23.17
CA PHE A 162 14.34 10.54 -22.95
C PHE A 162 15.40 9.84 -23.83
N ASP A 163 15.05 8.75 -24.53
CA ASP A 163 15.96 8.04 -25.44
C ASP A 163 15.37 7.73 -26.82
N ASN A 164 16.23 7.67 -27.84
CA ASN A 164 15.88 7.40 -29.24
C ASN A 164 15.38 5.95 -29.41
N GLY A 165 14.06 5.76 -29.38
CA GLY A 165 13.39 4.44 -29.40
C GLY A 165 12.69 4.06 -28.10
N SER A 166 12.74 4.93 -27.08
CA SER A 166 11.90 4.82 -25.88
C SER A 166 10.44 5.11 -26.24
N THR A 167 9.52 4.37 -25.64
CA THR A 167 8.07 4.64 -25.67
C THR A 167 7.68 5.44 -24.43
N GLY A 168 8.55 6.35 -23.96
CA GLY A 168 8.46 7.05 -22.69
C GLY A 168 7.29 8.01 -22.56
N ARG A 169 6.08 7.54 -22.76
CA ARG A 169 4.81 8.25 -22.58
C ARG A 169 3.95 7.42 -21.65
N ALA A 170 2.94 8.03 -21.07
CA ALA A 170 1.92 7.34 -20.29
C ALA A 170 0.54 7.49 -20.93
N PHE A 171 -0.38 6.62 -20.55
CA PHE A 171 -1.76 6.71 -21.00
C PHE A 171 -2.76 6.20 -19.98
N VAL A 172 -4.00 6.66 -20.14
CA VAL A 172 -5.20 6.04 -19.56
C VAL A 172 -6.02 5.45 -20.69
N GLN A 173 -6.73 4.36 -20.42
CA GLN A 173 -7.56 3.69 -21.43
C GLN A 173 -9.00 3.52 -20.94
N ASN A 174 -9.92 3.51 -21.89
CA ASN A 174 -11.27 3.00 -21.68
C ASN A 174 -11.31 1.54 -22.13
N GLU A 175 -12.05 0.71 -21.41
CA GLU A 175 -12.27 -0.70 -21.70
C GLU A 175 -13.74 -0.97 -22.04
N GLY A 176 -14.01 -2.03 -22.80
CA GLY A 176 -15.37 -2.42 -23.18
C GLY A 176 -15.87 -1.79 -24.50
N THR A 177 -17.02 -2.26 -24.97
CA THR A 177 -17.65 -1.84 -26.24
C THR A 177 -19.13 -1.49 -26.03
N GLY A 178 -19.67 -0.56 -26.83
CA GLY A 178 -21.09 -0.20 -26.79
C GLY A 178 -21.50 0.52 -25.50
N ASN A 179 -22.52 0.04 -24.81
CA ASN A 179 -23.03 0.66 -23.57
C ASN A 179 -22.29 0.24 -22.28
N ASN A 180 -21.33 -0.69 -22.38
CA ASN A 180 -20.56 -1.23 -21.24
C ASN A 180 -19.12 -0.67 -21.21
N VAL A 181 -18.94 0.57 -21.65
CA VAL A 181 -17.61 1.21 -21.65
C VAL A 181 -17.26 1.61 -20.22
N THR A 182 -16.21 1.01 -19.68
CA THR A 182 -15.52 1.52 -18.50
C THR A 182 -14.52 2.57 -18.95
N TRP A 183 -14.61 3.77 -18.42
CA TRP A 183 -13.72 4.87 -18.78
C TRP A 183 -13.07 5.48 -17.55
N TYR A 184 -11.86 6.00 -17.72
CA TYR A 184 -11.06 6.57 -16.64
C TYR A 184 -10.38 7.85 -17.09
N SER A 185 -10.19 8.78 -16.15
CA SER A 185 -9.56 10.07 -16.43
C SER A 185 -8.19 10.25 -15.79
N ALA A 186 -7.39 11.15 -16.38
CA ALA A 186 -6.19 11.69 -15.76
C ALA A 186 -6.31 13.22 -15.66
N ARG A 187 -5.77 13.81 -14.60
CA ARG A 187 -5.65 15.27 -14.45
C ARG A 187 -4.24 15.66 -14.09
N ILE A 188 -3.68 16.61 -14.84
CA ILE A 188 -2.27 16.96 -14.77
C ILE A 188 -2.17 18.47 -14.66
N ASN A 189 -1.47 18.93 -13.62
CA ASN A 189 -1.30 20.36 -13.40
C ASN A 189 -0.38 20.98 -14.46
N GLY A 190 -0.69 22.20 -14.90
CA GLY A 190 0.14 22.97 -15.82
C GLY A 190 -0.14 22.65 -17.29
N ASN A 191 0.79 23.04 -18.16
CA ASN A 191 0.58 22.93 -19.60
C ASN A 191 0.83 21.50 -20.10
N THR A 192 0.18 21.15 -21.22
CA THR A 192 0.49 19.92 -21.98
C THR A 192 1.95 19.91 -22.42
N SER A 193 2.62 18.76 -22.26
CA SER A 193 3.96 18.49 -22.80
C SER A 193 3.93 17.38 -23.84
N TRP A 194 4.94 17.42 -24.71
CA TRP A 194 5.20 16.38 -25.70
C TRP A 194 6.27 15.40 -25.21
N HIS A 195 6.36 14.28 -25.90
CA HIS A 195 7.43 13.31 -25.75
C HIS A 195 8.73 13.93 -26.30
N LEU A 196 9.74 14.17 -25.45
CA LEU A 196 10.93 15.00 -25.74
C LEU A 196 11.81 14.46 -26.88
N ASN A 197 11.54 13.24 -27.36
CA ASN A 197 12.23 12.61 -28.49
C ASN A 197 11.26 12.00 -29.52
N ALA A 198 10.03 12.53 -29.64
CA ALA A 198 9.14 12.09 -30.72
C ALA A 198 9.79 12.45 -32.06
N ASP A 199 9.99 11.45 -32.92
CA ASP A 199 10.29 11.72 -34.31
C ASP A 199 9.13 12.51 -34.92
N LYS A 200 9.41 13.35 -35.92
CA LYS A 200 8.38 14.07 -36.69
C LYS A 200 7.38 13.13 -37.40
N ASN A 201 7.54 11.82 -37.23
CA ASN A 201 6.80 10.73 -37.85
C ASN A 201 5.93 9.93 -36.85
N SER A 202 5.77 10.38 -35.61
CA SER A 202 4.77 9.83 -34.68
C SER A 202 3.35 10.08 -35.22
N SER A 203 2.95 9.29 -36.21
CA SER A 203 1.72 9.50 -36.99
C SER A 203 0.50 9.00 -36.22
N GLY A 204 -0.46 9.91 -36.02
CA GLY A 204 -1.70 9.69 -35.26
C GLY A 204 -1.91 10.81 -34.25
N SER A 205 -3.11 11.38 -34.21
CA SER A 205 -3.36 12.72 -33.65
C SER A 205 -3.02 12.88 -32.16
N ASN A 206 -2.97 11.82 -31.33
CA ASN A 206 -2.66 11.89 -29.89
C ASN A 206 -1.31 11.27 -29.48
N ALA A 207 -0.54 10.72 -30.43
CA ALA A 207 0.60 9.84 -30.14
C ALA A 207 1.85 10.56 -29.61
N GLY A 208 1.96 11.89 -29.74
CA GLY A 208 3.15 12.63 -29.34
C GLY A 208 3.17 13.11 -27.88
N ARG A 209 2.08 12.95 -27.10
CA ARG A 209 1.95 13.56 -25.76
C ARG A 209 2.64 12.75 -24.67
N SER A 210 3.06 13.44 -23.60
CA SER A 210 3.60 12.79 -22.39
C SER A 210 2.58 11.91 -21.67
N VAL A 211 1.31 12.35 -21.59
CA VAL A 211 0.17 11.57 -21.10
C VAL A 211 -1.04 11.76 -22.01
N TRP A 212 -1.70 10.67 -22.41
CA TRP A 212 -2.80 10.72 -23.36
C TRP A 212 -3.94 9.71 -23.10
N ASP A 213 -5.10 9.96 -23.71
CA ASP A 213 -6.24 9.03 -23.70
C ASP A 213 -6.09 8.05 -24.87
N ALA A 214 -5.84 6.78 -24.56
CA ALA A 214 -5.57 5.72 -25.53
C ALA A 214 -6.73 5.37 -26.47
N THR A 215 -7.91 5.97 -26.24
CA THR A 215 -9.15 5.71 -26.98
C THR A 215 -9.64 6.91 -27.80
N ALA A 216 -8.99 8.07 -27.68
CA ALA A 216 -9.34 9.27 -28.42
C ALA A 216 -8.71 9.31 -29.82
N THR A 217 -9.51 9.57 -30.86
CA THR A 217 -9.08 9.55 -32.27
C THR A 217 -8.59 10.90 -32.83
N VAL A 218 -8.76 12.02 -32.11
CA VAL A 218 -8.39 13.37 -32.57
C VAL A 218 -7.68 14.20 -31.49
N ASP A 219 -6.79 15.09 -31.95
CA ASP A 219 -6.16 16.20 -31.22
C ASP A 219 -6.03 17.39 -32.17
N ALA A 220 -5.79 18.58 -31.63
CA ALA A 220 -5.68 19.91 -32.24
C ALA A 220 -6.97 20.76 -32.17
N ASP A 221 -7.07 21.50 -31.07
CA ASP A 221 -7.71 22.82 -30.96
C ASP A 221 -9.20 22.95 -31.35
N GLY A 222 -10.00 21.96 -30.92
CA GLY A 222 -11.47 22.05 -30.88
C GLY A 222 -12.13 21.27 -29.74
N ASN A 223 -11.33 20.89 -28.73
CA ASN A 223 -11.66 20.20 -27.47
C ASN A 223 -12.45 18.88 -27.57
N LYS A 224 -11.73 17.76 -27.50
CA LYS A 224 -12.17 16.57 -26.75
C LYS A 224 -10.99 15.69 -26.35
N TYR A 225 -10.17 16.19 -25.42
CA TYR A 225 -9.57 15.31 -24.43
C TYR A 225 -10.71 14.80 -23.57
N THR A 226 -11.30 13.67 -23.92
CA THR A 226 -12.46 13.19 -23.18
C THR A 226 -12.06 12.96 -21.74
N ASN A 227 -10.88 12.36 -21.51
CA ASN A 227 -10.51 11.86 -20.20
C ASN A 227 -9.16 12.35 -19.65
N VAL A 228 -8.21 12.87 -20.43
CA VAL A 228 -6.95 13.45 -19.89
C VAL A 228 -7.02 14.98 -19.91
N LYS A 229 -6.83 15.63 -18.77
CA LYS A 229 -6.92 17.09 -18.66
C LYS A 229 -5.60 17.69 -18.19
N PHE A 230 -5.16 18.72 -18.91
CA PHE A 230 -4.05 19.59 -18.53
C PHE A 230 -4.65 20.94 -18.13
N ASP A 231 -4.71 21.23 -16.84
CA ASP A 231 -5.31 22.44 -16.28
C ASP A 231 -4.71 22.77 -14.91
N SER A 232 -5.24 23.78 -14.21
CA SER A 232 -4.84 24.06 -12.83
C SER A 232 -5.53 23.08 -11.88
N VAL A 233 -4.94 21.90 -11.68
CA VAL A 233 -5.46 20.84 -10.80
C VAL A 233 -4.55 20.63 -9.59
N GLY A 234 -5.17 20.29 -8.46
CA GLY A 234 -4.49 19.80 -7.27
C GLY A 234 -5.19 18.58 -6.68
N LEU A 235 -4.64 18.05 -5.59
CA LEU A 235 -5.21 16.89 -4.89
C LEU A 235 -6.54 17.19 -4.17
N ASN A 236 -7.02 18.44 -4.17
CA ASN A 236 -8.25 18.86 -3.49
C ASN A 236 -9.55 18.61 -4.28
N SER A 237 -9.48 18.13 -5.52
CA SER A 237 -10.65 17.95 -6.39
C SER A 237 -10.58 16.67 -7.24
N VAL A 238 -10.19 15.56 -6.62
CA VAL A 238 -10.06 14.26 -7.28
C VAL A 238 -11.42 13.59 -7.40
N LYS A 239 -11.79 13.11 -8.59
CA LYS A 239 -13.01 12.33 -8.81
C LYS A 239 -12.74 10.87 -8.52
N LEU A 240 -13.48 10.28 -7.59
CA LEU A 240 -13.40 8.87 -7.27
C LEU A 240 -14.79 8.35 -6.91
N ASN A 241 -15.26 7.33 -7.65
CA ASN A 241 -16.52 6.64 -7.42
C ASN A 241 -17.72 7.59 -7.31
N ASP A 242 -17.94 8.39 -8.36
CA ASP A 242 -19.04 9.36 -8.49
C ASP A 242 -18.96 10.57 -7.52
N ALA A 243 -17.92 10.65 -6.68
CA ALA A 243 -17.70 11.75 -5.75
C ALA A 243 -16.45 12.56 -6.10
N THR A 244 -16.44 13.84 -5.73
CA THR A 244 -15.21 14.65 -5.69
C THR A 244 -14.67 14.63 -4.26
N LYS A 245 -13.41 14.25 -4.09
CA LYS A 245 -12.73 14.07 -2.81
C LYS A 245 -11.50 14.99 -2.72
N ASP A 246 -11.24 15.47 -1.52
CA ASP A 246 -10.05 16.23 -1.17
C ASP A 246 -9.00 15.29 -0.55
N TYR A 247 -7.84 15.20 -1.19
CA TYR A 247 -6.68 14.43 -0.76
C TYR A 247 -5.48 15.31 -0.44
N SER A 248 -5.68 16.62 -0.25
CA SER A 248 -4.60 17.55 0.11
C SER A 248 -3.91 17.19 1.43
N THR A 249 -4.62 16.57 2.37
CA THR A 249 -4.07 16.09 3.66
C THR A 249 -3.60 14.64 3.62
N PHE A 250 -3.68 13.95 2.47
CA PHE A 250 -3.44 12.50 2.39
C PHE A 250 -2.06 12.11 2.93
N TYR A 251 -1.01 12.89 2.66
CA TYR A 251 0.31 12.66 3.24
C TYR A 251 0.29 12.70 4.77
N ALA A 252 -0.29 13.75 5.36
CA ALA A 252 -0.31 13.93 6.80
C ALA A 252 -1.07 12.79 7.49
N ASP A 253 -2.20 12.39 6.92
CA ASP A 253 -3.13 11.46 7.56
C ASP A 253 -2.78 9.99 7.25
N ASN A 254 -2.59 9.66 5.97
CA ASN A 254 -2.53 8.28 5.47
C ASN A 254 -1.11 7.79 5.17
N VAL A 255 -0.11 8.69 5.19
CA VAL A 255 1.30 8.32 4.99
C VAL A 255 2.07 8.51 6.29
N LEU A 256 2.29 9.75 6.71
CA LEU A 256 3.03 10.07 7.93
C LEU A 256 2.25 9.68 9.18
N GLY A 257 0.96 10.02 9.24
CA GLY A 257 0.06 9.69 10.35
C GLY A 257 -0.06 8.18 10.55
N LEU A 258 -0.39 7.47 9.47
CA LEU A 258 -0.45 6.01 9.46
C LEU A 258 0.88 5.38 9.92
N SER A 259 2.03 5.81 9.37
CA SER A 259 3.33 5.22 9.75
C SER A 259 3.63 5.38 11.24
N LYS A 260 3.35 6.56 11.81
CA LYS A 260 3.50 6.83 13.24
C LYS A 260 2.58 5.93 14.09
N GLN A 261 1.33 5.78 13.68
CA GLN A 261 0.38 4.89 14.34
C GLN A 261 0.88 3.44 14.32
N LEU A 262 1.26 2.93 13.15
CA LEU A 262 1.76 1.56 12.98
C LEU A 262 3.05 1.30 13.78
N ALA A 263 3.95 2.28 13.85
CA ALA A 263 5.14 2.19 14.69
C ALA A 263 4.80 2.20 16.18
N GLY A 264 3.71 2.85 16.58
CA GLY A 264 3.21 2.88 17.96
C GLY A 264 2.58 1.57 18.43
N LEU A 265 2.07 0.74 17.52
CA LEU A 265 1.36 -0.51 17.82
C LEU A 265 2.17 -1.50 18.66
N GLN A 266 3.50 -1.47 18.57
CA GLN A 266 4.37 -2.33 19.38
C GLN A 266 4.21 -2.12 20.90
N LYS A 267 3.59 -1.02 21.32
CA LYS A 267 3.30 -0.71 22.73
C LYS A 267 1.85 -0.99 23.11
N SER A 268 1.02 -1.37 22.14
CA SER A 268 -0.41 -1.58 22.33
C SER A 268 -0.69 -2.97 22.88
N GLU A 269 -1.65 -3.06 23.79
CA GLU A 269 -2.06 -4.33 24.37
C GLU A 269 -2.93 -5.14 23.41
N GLY A 270 -2.78 -6.48 23.43
CA GLY A 270 -3.45 -7.39 22.49
C GLY A 270 -2.81 -7.42 21.09
N VAL A 271 -1.73 -6.67 20.88
CA VAL A 271 -0.85 -6.80 19.72
C VAL A 271 0.24 -7.81 20.05
N TYR A 272 0.45 -8.78 19.16
CA TYR A 272 1.61 -9.65 19.25
C TYR A 272 2.81 -8.93 18.65
N VAL A 273 3.91 -8.86 19.40
CA VAL A 273 5.13 -8.19 18.98
C VAL A 273 6.29 -9.17 19.04
N ALA A 274 7.02 -9.31 17.94
CA ALA A 274 8.22 -10.13 17.88
C ALA A 274 9.26 -9.55 16.93
N ASP A 275 10.51 -9.97 17.10
CA ASP A 275 11.54 -9.73 16.10
C ASP A 275 11.53 -10.85 15.07
N ALA A 276 11.90 -10.52 13.83
CA ALA A 276 12.06 -11.54 12.81
C ALA A 276 13.34 -12.36 13.03
N LYS A 277 13.28 -13.65 12.68
CA LYS A 277 14.44 -14.54 12.70
C LYS A 277 15.09 -14.59 11.33
N VAL A 278 16.42 -14.47 11.28
CA VAL A 278 17.21 -14.59 10.05
C VAL A 278 17.84 -15.97 9.96
N GLY A 279 17.83 -16.54 8.77
CA GLY A 279 18.53 -17.77 8.43
C GLY A 279 18.82 -17.85 6.93
N THR A 280 19.02 -19.07 6.45
CA THR A 280 19.17 -19.40 5.04
C THR A 280 18.02 -20.30 4.65
N ALA A 281 17.41 -20.03 3.49
CA ALA A 281 16.35 -20.89 2.98
C ALA A 281 16.91 -22.25 2.56
N GLU A 282 16.06 -23.28 2.62
CA GLU A 282 16.45 -24.65 2.28
C GLU A 282 16.87 -24.80 0.80
N ALA A 283 17.76 -25.75 0.53
CA ALA A 283 18.16 -26.11 -0.82
C ALA A 283 17.02 -26.79 -1.57
N SER A 284 16.98 -26.65 -2.90
CA SER A 284 15.90 -27.23 -3.71
C SER A 284 15.81 -28.76 -3.63
N GLN A 285 16.93 -29.45 -3.41
CA GLN A 285 16.95 -30.92 -3.38
C GLN A 285 16.39 -31.50 -2.07
N THR A 286 16.35 -30.72 -1.00
CA THR A 286 15.91 -31.17 0.33
C THR A 286 14.65 -30.45 0.78
N SER A 287 14.01 -29.68 -0.11
CA SER A 287 12.90 -28.85 0.30
C SER A 287 11.72 -29.68 0.78
N THR A 288 11.20 -29.29 1.94
CA THR A 288 10.05 -29.92 2.59
C THR A 288 8.75 -29.16 2.36
N THR A 289 8.83 -28.00 1.70
CA THR A 289 7.68 -27.16 1.41
C THR A 289 6.96 -27.68 0.17
N SER A 290 5.62 -27.60 0.15
CA SER A 290 4.73 -28.16 -0.88
C SER A 290 4.85 -27.52 -2.28
N ALA A 291 5.99 -26.92 -2.62
CA ALA A 291 6.22 -26.31 -3.92
C ALA A 291 6.27 -27.38 -5.02
N THR A 292 5.79 -27.03 -6.22
CA THR A 292 5.79 -27.92 -7.38
C THR A 292 7.20 -27.98 -7.96
N TYR A 293 7.92 -29.08 -7.70
CA TYR A 293 9.23 -29.35 -8.27
C TYR A 293 9.10 -30.11 -9.59
N SER A 294 9.64 -29.55 -10.67
CA SER A 294 9.98 -30.35 -11.86
C SER A 294 11.48 -30.60 -11.83
N ASP A 295 11.90 -31.86 -11.71
CA ASP A 295 13.32 -32.26 -11.70
C ASP A 295 14.20 -31.51 -10.68
N GLY A 296 13.62 -31.17 -9.51
CA GLY A 296 14.32 -30.47 -8.42
C GLY A 296 14.53 -28.97 -8.65
N TYR A 297 13.83 -28.35 -9.60
CA TYR A 297 13.77 -26.90 -9.80
C TYR A 297 12.52 -26.29 -9.16
N TYR A 298 12.66 -25.09 -8.60
CA TYR A 298 11.52 -24.22 -8.34
C TYR A 298 11.09 -23.56 -9.64
N MET A 299 9.80 -23.62 -9.95
CA MET A 299 9.26 -23.05 -11.18
C MET A 299 8.55 -21.72 -10.91
N ARG A 300 8.74 -20.78 -11.83
CA ARG A 300 7.90 -19.58 -11.99
C ARG A 300 7.30 -19.58 -13.37
N HIS A 301 6.03 -19.22 -13.45
CA HIS A 301 5.27 -19.23 -14.70
C HIS A 301 4.84 -17.81 -15.02
N HIS A 302 4.86 -17.47 -16.31
CA HIS A 302 4.19 -16.24 -16.74
C HIS A 302 2.71 -16.29 -16.33
N TYR A 303 2.13 -15.14 -15.97
CA TYR A 303 0.84 -15.07 -15.29
C TYR A 303 -0.31 -15.80 -16.00
N ASN A 304 -0.31 -15.85 -17.33
CA ASN A 304 -1.33 -16.53 -18.15
C ASN A 304 -0.89 -17.90 -18.70
N TYR A 305 0.15 -18.52 -18.14
CA TYR A 305 0.61 -19.86 -18.50
C TYR A 305 -0.55 -20.88 -18.50
N ASP A 306 -0.62 -21.68 -19.55
CA ASP A 306 -1.64 -22.73 -19.70
C ASP A 306 -1.06 -24.05 -20.22
N GLY A 307 0.26 -24.14 -20.36
CA GLY A 307 0.97 -25.31 -20.87
C GLY A 307 0.73 -25.62 -22.35
N THR A 308 -0.11 -24.84 -23.04
CA THR A 308 -0.54 -25.11 -24.43
C THR A 308 -0.24 -23.94 -25.37
N LYS A 309 -0.86 -22.78 -25.15
CA LYS A 309 -0.67 -21.55 -25.91
C LYS A 309 0.40 -20.68 -25.29
N ASN A 310 0.38 -20.50 -23.97
CA ASN A 310 1.48 -19.87 -23.26
C ASN A 310 2.25 -20.90 -22.43
N LYS A 311 3.52 -21.08 -22.79
CA LYS A 311 4.47 -22.02 -22.19
C LYS A 311 5.66 -21.31 -21.54
N ILE A 312 5.57 -19.99 -21.33
CA ILE A 312 6.65 -19.21 -20.72
C ILE A 312 6.73 -19.55 -19.24
N GLN A 313 7.87 -20.11 -18.85
CA GLN A 313 8.18 -20.52 -17.48
C GLN A 313 9.69 -20.47 -17.30
N TYR A 314 10.13 -20.46 -16.05
CA TYR A 314 11.53 -20.45 -15.70
C TYR A 314 11.77 -21.26 -14.43
N GLY A 315 12.90 -21.98 -14.38
CA GLY A 315 13.26 -22.88 -13.29
C GLY A 315 14.58 -22.51 -12.64
N PHE A 316 14.60 -22.48 -11.30
CA PHE A 316 15.73 -22.09 -10.46
C PHE A 316 16.16 -23.22 -9.52
N LYS A 317 17.44 -23.23 -9.11
CA LYS A 317 17.96 -24.10 -8.05
C LYS A 317 18.58 -23.26 -6.94
N PHE A 318 18.22 -23.57 -5.71
CA PHE A 318 18.77 -22.93 -4.53
C PHE A 318 19.71 -23.91 -3.82
N ASP A 319 20.86 -23.38 -3.42
CA ASP A 319 21.77 -24.03 -2.49
C ASP A 319 21.40 -23.60 -1.05
N ASP A 320 21.83 -24.35 -0.05
CA ASP A 320 21.64 -24.02 1.37
C ASP A 320 22.74 -23.09 1.92
N SER A 321 23.69 -22.69 1.07
CA SER A 321 24.81 -21.81 1.39
C SER A 321 25.44 -21.21 0.12
N GLY A 322 26.25 -20.15 0.29
CA GLY A 322 26.99 -19.53 -0.81
C GLY A 322 26.14 -18.63 -1.73
N SER A 323 26.67 -18.29 -2.90
CA SER A 323 26.11 -17.26 -3.79
C SER A 323 24.80 -17.63 -4.49
N ASN A 324 24.38 -18.90 -4.44
CA ASN A 324 23.09 -19.35 -4.97
C ASN A 324 22.04 -19.57 -3.86
N ALA A 325 22.39 -19.33 -2.61
CA ALA A 325 21.45 -19.33 -1.50
C ALA A 325 20.68 -18.02 -1.42
N GLU A 326 19.50 -18.07 -0.82
CA GLU A 326 18.74 -16.89 -0.42
C GLU A 326 18.64 -16.81 1.10
N LYS A 327 18.71 -15.58 1.60
CA LYS A 327 18.51 -15.30 3.01
C LYS A 327 17.03 -15.51 3.31
N LEU A 328 16.70 -16.14 4.43
CA LEU A 328 15.32 -16.32 4.87
C LEU A 328 15.04 -15.45 6.09
N ILE A 329 14.03 -14.57 5.98
CA ILE A 329 13.48 -13.84 7.12
C ILE A 329 12.16 -14.50 7.52
N THR A 330 12.11 -14.98 8.76
CA THR A 330 10.94 -15.66 9.32
C THR A 330 10.21 -14.78 10.33
N PHE A 331 8.93 -14.58 10.10
CA PHE A 331 7.97 -13.92 10.97
C PHE A 331 7.05 -14.98 11.57
N THR A 332 7.16 -15.21 12.88
CA THR A 332 6.34 -16.21 13.60
C THR A 332 5.29 -15.50 14.43
N GLY A 333 4.02 -15.66 14.10
CA GLY A 333 2.90 -15.13 14.89
C GLY A 333 2.51 -16.04 16.05
N ASP A 334 1.41 -15.70 16.71
CA ASP A 334 0.90 -16.34 17.92
C ASP A 334 -0.34 -17.24 17.71
N ALA A 335 -0.60 -17.66 16.48
CA ALA A 335 -1.76 -18.52 16.21
C ALA A 335 -1.69 -19.82 17.01
N ASP A 336 -2.79 -20.16 17.67
CA ASP A 336 -3.05 -21.46 18.25
C ASP A 336 -3.37 -22.52 17.17
N SER A 337 -3.58 -23.76 17.60
CA SER A 337 -3.92 -24.86 16.69
C SER A 337 -5.26 -24.68 15.94
N ALA A 338 -6.11 -23.74 16.36
CA ALA A 338 -7.34 -23.38 15.68
C ALA A 338 -7.19 -22.14 14.77
N GLY A 339 -5.97 -21.61 14.61
CA GLY A 339 -5.68 -20.43 13.79
C GLY A 339 -6.09 -19.12 14.46
N LYS A 340 -6.30 -19.09 15.77
CA LYS A 340 -6.67 -17.90 16.55
C LYS A 340 -5.48 -17.34 17.30
N GLY A 341 -5.42 -16.01 17.43
CA GLY A 341 -4.36 -15.30 18.15
C GLY A 341 -4.65 -13.80 18.13
N SER A 342 -3.61 -12.99 18.33
CA SER A 342 -3.72 -11.54 18.22
C SER A 342 -4.18 -11.10 16.82
N ALA A 343 -5.18 -10.22 16.77
CA ALA A 343 -5.69 -9.66 15.51
C ALA A 343 -4.67 -8.74 14.79
N MET A 344 -3.62 -8.34 15.48
CA MET A 344 -2.52 -7.55 14.94
C MET A 344 -1.18 -8.18 15.32
N GLN A 345 -0.38 -8.47 14.31
CA GLN A 345 0.99 -9.00 14.44
C GLN A 345 1.96 -7.90 14.04
N VAL A 346 2.84 -7.47 14.93
CA VAL A 346 3.86 -6.46 14.67
C VAL A 346 5.23 -7.12 14.73
N PHE A 347 5.98 -7.03 13.64
CA PHE A 347 7.33 -7.51 13.55
C PHE A 347 8.32 -6.38 13.39
N ASN A 348 9.49 -6.47 14.02
CA ASN A 348 10.59 -5.54 13.77
C ASN A 348 11.70 -6.19 12.96
N VAL A 349 12.22 -5.43 11.99
CA VAL A 349 13.35 -5.82 11.14
C VAL A 349 14.28 -4.63 10.97
N THR A 350 15.58 -4.89 10.89
CA THR A 350 16.62 -3.90 10.61
C THR A 350 17.08 -3.97 9.16
N ALA A 351 17.67 -2.89 8.64
CA ALA A 351 18.26 -2.86 7.31
C ALA A 351 19.31 -3.97 7.10
N ASP A 352 20.15 -4.25 8.09
CA ASP A 352 21.18 -5.29 8.01
C ASP A 352 20.57 -6.70 7.85
N GLN A 353 19.44 -6.95 8.52
CA GLN A 353 18.71 -8.20 8.36
C GLN A 353 18.14 -8.33 6.94
N LEU A 354 17.61 -7.23 6.37
CA LEU A 354 17.10 -7.18 5.00
C LEU A 354 18.18 -7.16 3.91
N SER A 355 19.42 -6.83 4.22
CA SER A 355 20.49 -6.82 3.21
C SER A 355 20.61 -8.18 2.53
N SER A 356 20.73 -8.20 1.20
CA SER A 356 21.01 -9.43 0.46
C SER A 356 22.50 -9.80 0.43
N SER A 357 23.38 -9.08 1.14
CA SER A 357 24.83 -9.35 1.13
C SER A 357 25.17 -10.81 1.48
N GLY A 358 25.95 -11.46 0.62
CA GLY A 358 26.32 -12.87 0.74
C GLY A 358 25.25 -13.86 0.24
N TYR A 359 24.10 -13.36 -0.22
CA TYR A 359 22.99 -14.10 -0.79
C TYR A 359 22.62 -13.50 -2.15
N ARG A 360 21.81 -14.22 -2.94
CA ARG A 360 21.28 -13.66 -4.20
C ARG A 360 19.96 -12.90 -4.01
N GLY A 361 19.29 -13.10 -2.88
CA GLY A 361 18.01 -12.48 -2.57
C GLY A 361 17.58 -12.75 -1.13
N VAL A 362 16.48 -12.12 -0.74
CA VAL A 362 15.85 -12.25 0.58
C VAL A 362 14.43 -12.78 0.47
N ASP A 363 14.25 -14.00 0.94
CA ASP A 363 12.97 -14.66 1.07
C ASP A 363 12.23 -14.30 2.36
N PHE A 364 10.91 -14.41 2.33
CA PHE A 364 10.06 -14.14 3.48
C PHE A 364 9.17 -15.34 3.82
N MET A 365 9.16 -15.73 5.09
CA MET A 365 8.28 -16.76 5.62
C MET A 365 7.45 -16.22 6.77
N PHE A 366 6.13 -16.30 6.61
CA PHE A 366 5.16 -16.07 7.67
C PHE A 366 4.66 -17.41 8.17
N THR A 367 4.70 -17.62 9.47
CA THR A 367 4.22 -18.84 10.10
C THR A 367 3.43 -18.53 11.36
N ASN A 368 2.46 -19.36 11.69
CA ASN A 368 1.54 -19.17 12.81
C ASN A 368 0.89 -17.77 12.84
N ILE A 369 0.56 -17.21 11.67
CA ILE A 369 -0.23 -15.98 11.58
C ILE A 369 -1.71 -16.34 11.74
N PRO A 370 -2.44 -15.72 12.69
CA PRO A 370 -3.87 -16.01 12.86
C PRO A 370 -4.69 -15.70 11.59
N ASN A 371 -5.76 -16.46 11.39
CA ASN A 371 -6.57 -16.42 10.16
C ASN A 371 -7.16 -15.03 9.87
N ASP A 372 -7.45 -14.25 10.91
CA ASP A 372 -8.06 -12.91 10.81
C ASP A 372 -7.06 -11.77 11.10
N ALA A 373 -5.79 -12.10 11.35
CA ALA A 373 -4.81 -11.09 11.74
C ALA A 373 -4.31 -10.26 10.56
N SER A 374 -4.03 -8.99 10.83
CA SER A 374 -3.21 -8.11 10.00
C SER A 374 -1.76 -8.14 10.48
N VAL A 375 -0.84 -7.86 9.57
CA VAL A 375 0.60 -7.90 9.83
C VAL A 375 1.24 -6.55 9.51
N VAL A 376 2.02 -6.03 10.45
CA VAL A 376 2.81 -4.81 10.29
C VAL A 376 4.28 -5.15 10.50
N ILE A 377 5.11 -4.77 9.55
CA ILE A 377 6.56 -4.98 9.61
C ILE A 377 7.22 -3.62 9.70
N ASN A 378 7.68 -3.28 10.90
CA ASN A 378 8.39 -2.05 11.17
C ASN A 378 9.87 -2.21 10.82
N VAL A 379 10.27 -1.63 9.69
CA VAL A 379 11.66 -1.64 9.23
C VAL A 379 12.41 -0.43 9.77
N SER A 380 13.64 -0.65 10.24
CA SER A 380 14.51 0.41 10.77
C SER A 380 15.75 0.58 9.90
N GLY A 381 15.95 1.79 9.38
CA GLY A 381 17.09 2.16 8.53
C GLY A 381 16.77 2.15 7.04
N ASN A 382 17.69 2.69 6.25
CA ASN A 382 17.63 2.64 4.78
C ASN A 382 17.94 1.23 4.30
N VAL A 383 17.22 0.76 3.28
CA VAL A 383 17.39 -0.60 2.76
C VAL A 383 17.75 -0.57 1.29
N ASP A 384 18.59 -1.53 0.90
CA ASP A 384 18.88 -1.89 -0.48
C ASP A 384 19.08 -3.41 -0.50
N PHE A 385 18.14 -4.14 -1.12
CA PHE A 385 18.21 -5.59 -1.20
C PHE A 385 17.46 -6.14 -2.42
N HIS A 386 17.92 -7.28 -2.93
CA HIS A 386 17.17 -8.11 -3.87
C HIS A 386 16.10 -8.91 -3.13
N THR A 387 14.85 -8.79 -3.56
CA THR A 387 13.80 -9.73 -3.14
C THR A 387 14.18 -11.13 -3.61
N GLY A 388 13.95 -12.12 -2.76
CA GLY A 388 14.11 -13.51 -3.12
C GLY A 388 12.96 -13.99 -3.99
N TRP A 389 13.14 -15.14 -4.62
CA TRP A 389 12.11 -15.72 -5.47
C TRP A 389 10.98 -16.35 -4.67
N ARG A 390 11.17 -16.65 -3.38
CA ARG A 390 10.26 -17.48 -2.59
C ARG A 390 9.60 -16.70 -1.46
N PHE A 391 8.32 -17.01 -1.28
CA PHE A 391 7.50 -16.38 -0.25
C PHE A 391 6.59 -17.44 0.37
N TRP A 392 6.55 -17.53 1.70
CA TRP A 392 5.69 -18.48 2.39
C TRP A 392 4.66 -17.79 3.25
N TRP A 393 3.42 -18.27 3.17
CA TRP A 393 2.32 -17.83 4.02
C TRP A 393 1.74 -19.03 4.78
N ASN A 394 1.90 -19.04 6.10
CA ASN A 394 1.55 -20.14 7.00
C ASN A 394 2.04 -21.50 6.50
N GLY A 395 3.31 -21.53 6.05
CA GLY A 395 4.00 -22.74 5.57
C GLY A 395 3.74 -23.10 4.10
N LEU A 396 2.79 -22.45 3.42
CA LEU A 396 2.56 -22.65 1.98
C LEU A 396 3.45 -21.70 1.16
N GLU A 397 4.25 -22.24 0.23
CA GLU A 397 5.00 -21.44 -0.73
C GLU A 397 4.05 -20.87 -1.79
N ILE A 398 4.09 -19.54 -1.96
CA ILE A 398 3.13 -18.77 -2.74
C ILE A 398 3.80 -17.87 -3.78
N GLY A 399 5.12 -17.91 -3.99
CA GLY A 399 5.79 -16.99 -4.92
C GLY A 399 5.36 -17.13 -6.39
N ASP A 400 4.73 -18.23 -6.79
CA ASP A 400 4.08 -18.40 -8.12
C ASP A 400 2.56 -18.14 -8.08
N GLY A 401 2.00 -17.71 -6.95
CA GLY A 401 0.56 -17.63 -6.69
C GLY A 401 -0.21 -16.64 -7.58
N TYR A 402 0.49 -15.78 -8.30
CA TYR A 402 -0.08 -14.92 -9.33
C TYR A 402 -0.39 -15.69 -10.64
N SER A 403 0.24 -16.84 -10.87
CA SER A 403 0.17 -17.55 -12.15
C SER A 403 -1.11 -18.37 -12.30
N LYS A 404 -1.56 -18.58 -13.53
CA LYS A 404 -2.64 -19.54 -13.81
C LYS A 404 -2.28 -20.98 -13.46
N ALA A 405 -0.99 -21.33 -13.45
CA ALA A 405 -0.50 -22.66 -13.10
C ALA A 405 -0.61 -22.96 -11.59
N ALA A 406 -0.59 -21.93 -10.74
CA ALA A 406 -0.70 -22.11 -9.30
C ALA A 406 -2.00 -22.79 -8.87
N THR A 407 -1.95 -23.53 -7.77
CA THR A 407 -3.13 -24.16 -7.18
C THR A 407 -4.10 -23.10 -6.65
N THR A 408 -5.36 -23.48 -6.41
CA THR A 408 -6.35 -22.59 -5.80
C THR A 408 -5.85 -22.06 -4.45
N ASP A 409 -5.29 -22.92 -3.60
CA ASP A 409 -4.80 -22.54 -2.27
C ASP A 409 -3.65 -21.54 -2.36
N GLN A 410 -2.72 -21.71 -3.32
CA GLN A 410 -1.62 -20.77 -3.54
C GLN A 410 -2.12 -19.41 -4.00
N LYS A 411 -3.07 -19.36 -4.94
CA LYS A 411 -3.68 -18.10 -5.41
C LYS A 411 -4.40 -17.36 -4.28
N THR A 412 -5.18 -18.10 -3.49
CA THR A 412 -5.89 -17.53 -2.33
C THR A 412 -4.92 -17.02 -1.28
N ALA A 413 -3.90 -17.81 -0.93
CA ALA A 413 -2.90 -17.43 0.07
C ALA A 413 -2.02 -16.26 -0.40
N TYR A 414 -1.68 -16.18 -1.69
CA TYR A 414 -0.96 -15.05 -2.28
C TYR A 414 -1.71 -13.73 -2.10
N SER A 415 -2.97 -13.69 -2.52
CA SER A 415 -3.82 -12.51 -2.35
C SER A 415 -4.03 -12.19 -0.87
N THR A 416 -4.24 -13.21 -0.04
CA THR A 416 -4.40 -13.04 1.42
C THR A 416 -3.18 -12.42 2.07
N ALA A 417 -1.97 -12.91 1.77
CA ALA A 417 -0.72 -12.37 2.30
C ALA A 417 -0.54 -10.90 1.88
N ALA A 418 -0.71 -10.63 0.59
CA ALA A 418 -0.62 -9.29 0.02
C ALA A 418 -1.61 -8.28 0.65
N GLN A 419 -2.83 -8.72 0.99
CA GLN A 419 -3.82 -7.86 1.65
C GLN A 419 -3.58 -7.68 3.15
N LYS A 420 -2.85 -8.59 3.80
CA LYS A 420 -2.63 -8.56 5.26
C LYS A 420 -1.35 -7.85 5.68
N ILE A 421 -0.34 -7.80 4.82
CA ILE A 421 0.99 -7.29 5.17
C ILE A 421 1.11 -5.79 4.87
N MET A 422 1.66 -5.05 5.83
CA MET A 422 2.07 -3.65 5.68
C MET A 422 3.54 -3.48 6.10
N TRP A 423 4.39 -3.12 5.15
CA TRP A 423 5.80 -2.77 5.36
C TRP A 423 5.90 -1.29 5.70
N ASN A 424 6.26 -0.98 6.94
CA ASN A 424 6.41 0.37 7.45
C ASN A 424 7.90 0.74 7.59
N PHE A 425 8.46 1.41 6.59
CA PHE A 425 9.84 1.93 6.57
C PHE A 425 9.90 3.26 7.33
N LYS A 426 9.51 3.22 8.60
CA LYS A 426 9.13 4.36 9.45
C LYS A 426 10.13 5.52 9.49
N ASN A 427 11.42 5.23 9.36
CA ASN A 427 12.51 6.21 9.44
C ASN A 427 13.46 6.20 8.23
N ALA A 428 13.14 5.44 7.18
CA ALA A 428 13.99 5.39 6.00
C ALA A 428 13.88 6.69 5.19
N THR A 429 15.02 7.21 4.76
CA THR A 429 15.13 8.30 3.79
C THR A 429 15.30 7.75 2.36
N GLN A 430 15.73 6.50 2.23
CA GLN A 430 15.81 5.78 0.96
C GLN A 430 15.45 4.31 1.18
N VAL A 431 14.59 3.78 0.33
CA VAL A 431 14.23 2.37 0.23
C VAL A 431 14.48 1.92 -1.19
N THR A 432 15.29 0.89 -1.39
CA THR A 432 15.49 0.25 -2.69
C THR A 432 15.17 -1.23 -2.57
N ILE A 433 14.16 -1.68 -3.32
CA ILE A 433 13.79 -3.09 -3.41
C ILE A 433 14.08 -3.56 -4.83
N ARG A 434 15.12 -4.38 -4.97
CA ARG A 434 15.61 -4.92 -6.23
C ARG A 434 14.89 -6.22 -6.60
N GLY A 435 14.86 -6.53 -7.89
CA GLY A 435 14.29 -7.75 -8.44
C GLY A 435 15.07 -9.01 -8.10
N GLY A 436 14.50 -10.16 -8.44
CA GLY A 436 15.10 -11.46 -8.16
C GLY A 436 16.36 -11.72 -8.98
N VAL A 437 17.36 -12.32 -8.35
CA VAL A 437 18.60 -12.76 -9.01
C VAL A 437 18.54 -14.26 -9.25
N ALA A 438 18.93 -14.69 -10.44
CA ALA A 438 19.16 -16.08 -10.78
C ALA A 438 20.33 -16.22 -11.75
N ASN A 439 21.28 -17.08 -11.38
CA ASN A 439 22.53 -17.26 -12.12
C ASN A 439 22.47 -18.44 -13.10
N GLU A 440 21.32 -19.10 -13.15
CA GLU A 440 21.06 -20.34 -13.85
C GLU A 440 19.59 -20.41 -14.27
N GLY A 441 19.33 -21.10 -15.38
CA GLY A 441 18.00 -21.44 -15.86
C GLY A 441 17.93 -22.92 -16.22
N ALA A 442 16.82 -23.59 -15.89
CA ALA A 442 16.69 -25.05 -16.00
C ALA A 442 16.97 -25.62 -17.41
N SER A 443 16.62 -24.90 -18.49
CA SER A 443 16.69 -25.41 -19.86
C SER A 443 17.11 -24.40 -20.93
N ASP A 444 17.09 -23.09 -20.64
CA ASP A 444 17.29 -22.03 -21.62
C ASP A 444 18.51 -21.13 -21.32
N ASN A 445 19.28 -21.45 -20.27
CA ASN A 445 20.46 -20.69 -19.82
C ASN A 445 20.22 -19.18 -19.61
N LYS A 446 18.95 -18.73 -19.48
CA LYS A 446 18.74 -17.32 -19.10
C LYS A 446 19.30 -17.10 -17.69
N LYS A 447 19.49 -15.83 -17.38
CA LYS A 447 19.92 -15.33 -16.08
C LYS A 447 19.25 -13.99 -15.87
N THR A 448 19.18 -13.59 -14.63
CA THR A 448 18.67 -12.28 -14.27
C THR A 448 19.37 -11.80 -13.01
N ASP A 449 19.64 -10.52 -12.96
CA ASP A 449 20.24 -9.82 -11.84
C ASP A 449 19.24 -8.90 -11.13
N ASP A 450 18.02 -8.75 -11.65
CA ASP A 450 17.07 -7.72 -11.19
C ASP A 450 15.64 -7.97 -11.73
N ASP A 451 15.13 -9.20 -11.60
CA ASP A 451 13.85 -9.58 -12.21
C ASP A 451 12.63 -9.09 -11.42
N PRO A 452 11.71 -8.32 -12.03
CA PRO A 452 10.51 -7.86 -11.35
C PRO A 452 9.53 -8.99 -11.00
N ALA A 453 9.62 -10.16 -11.64
CA ALA A 453 8.72 -11.30 -11.43
C ALA A 453 8.90 -12.02 -10.09
N ALA A 454 10.00 -11.76 -9.37
CA ALA A 454 10.16 -12.24 -8.00
C ALA A 454 9.16 -11.58 -7.04
N ALA A 455 8.65 -10.39 -7.42
CA ALA A 455 7.56 -9.66 -6.78
C ALA A 455 7.78 -9.31 -5.29
N MET A 456 6.96 -8.38 -4.80
CA MET A 456 6.89 -8.03 -3.39
C MET A 456 5.43 -8.00 -2.94
N LEU A 457 5.13 -8.72 -1.86
CA LEU A 457 3.78 -8.85 -1.31
C LEU A 457 3.58 -7.92 -0.12
N GLY A 458 2.39 -7.32 -0.06
CA GLY A 458 2.02 -6.40 0.99
C GLY A 458 2.03 -4.95 0.53
N SER A 459 1.40 -4.10 1.32
CA SER A 459 1.47 -2.65 1.13
C SER A 459 2.79 -2.10 1.66
N ILE A 460 3.28 -1.04 1.04
CA ILE A 460 4.58 -0.41 1.34
C ILE A 460 4.35 1.04 1.72
N LEU A 461 4.94 1.43 2.86
CA LEU A 461 4.85 2.77 3.42
C LEU A 461 6.25 3.33 3.70
N VAL A 462 6.63 4.37 2.95
CA VAL A 462 7.91 5.09 3.05
C VAL A 462 7.64 6.57 3.36
N PRO A 463 7.37 6.93 4.62
CA PRO A 463 6.84 8.24 4.98
C PRO A 463 7.83 9.40 4.83
N ASN A 464 9.12 9.15 5.04
CA ASN A 464 10.14 10.20 5.19
C ASN A 464 11.23 10.13 4.10
N GLY A 465 10.99 9.38 3.02
CA GLY A 465 12.04 9.04 2.08
C GLY A 465 11.54 8.71 0.69
N ASN A 466 12.50 8.39 -0.17
CA ASN A 466 12.27 7.96 -1.54
C ASN A 466 12.13 6.43 -1.58
N PHE A 467 11.42 5.95 -2.59
CA PHE A 467 11.29 4.54 -2.89
C PHE A 467 11.73 4.26 -4.34
N GLU A 468 12.77 3.46 -4.50
CA GLU A 468 13.20 2.88 -5.78
C GLU A 468 12.76 1.42 -5.83
N ASP A 469 11.85 1.13 -6.75
CA ASP A 469 11.15 -0.13 -6.86
C ASP A 469 11.51 -0.80 -8.19
N HIS A 470 12.06 -2.01 -8.11
CA HIS A 470 12.40 -2.85 -9.26
C HIS A 470 11.51 -4.08 -9.35
N VAL A 471 10.45 -4.18 -8.53
CA VAL A 471 9.66 -5.40 -8.40
C VAL A 471 8.20 -5.14 -8.70
N THR A 472 7.50 -6.18 -9.12
CA THR A 472 6.05 -6.11 -9.18
C THR A 472 5.50 -6.06 -7.75
N THR A 473 4.85 -4.95 -7.39
CA THR A 473 4.31 -4.75 -6.03
C THR A 473 2.84 -5.14 -5.97
N ASN A 474 2.46 -5.87 -4.92
CA ASN A 474 1.13 -6.45 -4.74
C ASN A 474 0.45 -5.86 -3.51
N GLY A 475 0.21 -4.55 -3.54
CA GLY A 475 -0.32 -3.81 -2.41
C GLY A 475 -0.44 -2.31 -2.68
N ARG A 476 -0.86 -1.54 -1.67
CA ARG A 476 -0.80 -0.08 -1.71
C ARG A 476 0.67 0.38 -1.62
N VAL A 477 1.01 1.46 -2.31
CA VAL A 477 2.36 2.06 -2.24
C VAL A 477 2.25 3.54 -1.89
N TYR A 478 2.70 3.89 -0.69
CA TYR A 478 2.63 5.26 -0.16
C TYR A 478 4.03 5.78 0.17
N VAL A 479 4.46 6.79 -0.58
CA VAL A 479 5.81 7.35 -0.51
C VAL A 479 5.71 8.84 -0.20
N GLY A 480 6.45 9.31 0.79
CA GLY A 480 6.51 10.74 1.12
C GLY A 480 7.44 11.53 0.19
N GLY A 481 8.53 10.90 -0.26
CA GLY A 481 9.46 11.46 -1.23
C GLY A 481 9.16 11.01 -2.66
N ASP A 482 10.22 10.81 -3.42
CA ASP A 482 10.17 10.41 -4.82
C ASP A 482 9.93 8.89 -4.95
N PHE A 483 9.17 8.49 -5.96
CA PHE A 483 8.90 7.09 -6.28
C PHE A 483 9.38 6.74 -7.69
N SER A 484 10.31 5.79 -7.82
CA SER A 484 10.87 5.34 -9.09
C SER A 484 10.50 3.89 -9.35
N MET A 485 9.86 3.63 -10.49
CA MET A 485 9.63 2.28 -11.01
C MET A 485 10.75 1.95 -12.00
N TYR A 486 11.80 1.28 -11.53
CA TYR A 486 13.10 1.20 -12.18
C TYR A 486 13.52 -0.24 -12.48
N ASN A 487 13.37 -0.66 -13.73
CA ASN A 487 13.95 -1.90 -14.25
C ASN A 487 14.63 -1.60 -15.58
N PRO A 488 15.89 -1.13 -15.59
CA PRO A 488 16.56 -0.68 -16.82
C PRO A 488 17.15 -1.83 -17.65
N THR A 489 17.42 -2.96 -17.02
CA THR A 489 18.20 -4.07 -17.56
C THR A 489 17.30 -5.04 -18.31
N VAL A 490 17.81 -5.60 -19.42
CA VAL A 490 17.12 -6.62 -20.19
C VAL A 490 17.56 -7.99 -19.68
N ALA A 491 16.63 -8.77 -19.12
CA ALA A 491 16.89 -10.16 -18.73
C ALA A 491 16.78 -11.10 -19.92
N ALA A 492 15.90 -10.80 -20.89
CA ALA A 492 15.73 -11.60 -22.08
C ALA A 492 15.21 -10.78 -23.28
N ASP A 493 15.61 -11.21 -24.48
CA ASP A 493 15.21 -10.62 -25.76
C ASP A 493 14.85 -11.75 -26.71
N VAL A 494 13.58 -11.84 -27.11
CA VAL A 494 13.13 -12.79 -28.13
C VAL A 494 12.67 -11.97 -29.32
N ALA A 495 13.22 -12.29 -30.50
CA ALA A 495 12.88 -11.59 -31.73
C ALA A 495 11.40 -11.82 -32.10
N GLY A 496 10.64 -10.72 -32.17
CA GLY A 496 9.23 -10.70 -32.54
C GLY A 496 8.28 -11.24 -31.46
N VAL A 497 7.01 -11.45 -31.84
CA VAL A 497 6.05 -12.17 -31.00
C VAL A 497 6.15 -13.66 -31.35
N ASN A 498 6.65 -14.47 -30.41
CA ASN A 498 6.66 -15.92 -30.63
C ASN A 498 5.27 -16.53 -30.37
N SER A 499 5.09 -17.78 -30.75
CA SER A 499 3.83 -18.52 -30.55
C SER A 499 3.39 -18.65 -29.09
N ASN A 500 4.27 -18.32 -28.13
CA ASN A 500 4.01 -18.38 -26.69
C ASN A 500 3.58 -17.03 -26.10
N GLY A 501 3.42 -15.98 -26.92
CA GLY A 501 2.99 -14.65 -26.46
C GLY A 501 4.10 -13.79 -25.86
N TRP A 502 5.38 -14.15 -26.07
CA TRP A 502 6.52 -13.33 -25.68
C TRP A 502 6.61 -12.09 -26.57
N GLU A 503 6.86 -10.90 -26.01
CA GLU A 503 7.04 -9.66 -26.79
C GLU A 503 8.39 -8.99 -26.51
N GLY A 504 9.32 -9.09 -27.47
CA GLY A 504 10.54 -8.28 -27.53
C GLY A 504 11.46 -8.36 -26.30
N LYS A 505 12.11 -7.23 -26.00
CA LYS A 505 12.96 -7.05 -24.82
C LYS A 505 12.11 -6.95 -23.56
N THR A 506 12.58 -7.58 -22.50
CA THR A 506 11.94 -7.58 -21.17
C THR A 506 13.00 -7.59 -20.08
N ALA A 507 12.67 -7.00 -18.94
CA ALA A 507 13.43 -7.10 -17.70
C ALA A 507 13.20 -8.43 -16.96
N SER A 508 12.35 -9.33 -17.49
CA SER A 508 11.99 -10.57 -16.82
C SER A 508 12.27 -11.84 -17.65
N VAL A 509 12.80 -12.87 -17.00
CA VAL A 509 13.04 -14.19 -17.61
C VAL A 509 11.76 -14.94 -17.98
N ILE A 510 10.64 -14.54 -17.37
CA ILE A 510 9.29 -15.01 -17.71
C ILE A 510 8.48 -13.98 -18.49
N ASN A 511 9.08 -12.87 -18.95
CA ASN A 511 8.40 -11.78 -19.67
C ASN A 511 7.25 -11.14 -18.85
N MET A 512 7.37 -11.12 -17.53
CA MET A 512 6.52 -10.36 -16.62
C MET A 512 7.29 -9.12 -16.19
N ASP A 513 7.23 -8.06 -17.00
CA ASP A 513 7.84 -6.77 -16.66
C ASP A 513 7.18 -6.13 -15.43
N GLN A 514 7.79 -5.09 -14.87
CA GLN A 514 7.32 -4.50 -13.62
C GLN A 514 5.91 -3.92 -13.74
N GLU A 515 5.04 -4.38 -12.85
CA GLU A 515 3.66 -3.96 -12.69
C GLU A 515 3.40 -3.50 -11.26
N ARG A 516 2.48 -2.57 -11.07
CA ARG A 516 2.04 -2.14 -9.75
C ARG A 516 0.58 -2.55 -9.57
N HIS A 517 0.34 -3.59 -8.78
CA HIS A 517 -1.01 -4.08 -8.45
C HIS A 517 -1.56 -3.42 -7.20
N ASN A 518 -2.88 -3.43 -7.05
CA ASN A 518 -3.57 -2.66 -6.02
C ASN A 518 -4.39 -3.54 -5.06
N LEU A 519 -3.77 -4.55 -4.47
CA LEU A 519 -4.43 -5.29 -3.39
C LEU A 519 -4.57 -4.36 -2.17
N PRO A 520 -5.79 -4.14 -1.64
CA PRO A 520 -5.98 -3.27 -0.50
C PRO A 520 -5.39 -3.91 0.76
N TRP A 521 -4.79 -3.09 1.62
CA TRP A 521 -4.44 -3.55 2.97
C TRP A 521 -5.63 -3.46 3.91
N ASN A 522 -5.96 -4.56 4.59
CA ASN A 522 -6.97 -4.58 5.63
C ASN A 522 -6.32 -4.56 7.01
N GLY A 523 -5.91 -3.37 7.44
CA GLY A 523 -5.44 -3.17 8.82
C GLY A 523 -6.57 -3.23 9.83
N THR A 524 -6.77 -4.38 10.44
CA THR A 524 -7.70 -4.51 11.56
C THR A 524 -6.99 -4.11 12.84
N PHE A 525 -6.80 -2.81 13.04
CA PHE A 525 -6.63 -2.25 14.38
C PHE A 525 -7.95 -1.60 14.79
N ASN A 526 -8.88 -2.45 15.23
CA ASN A 526 -10.09 -2.02 15.94
C ASN A 526 -10.95 -0.98 15.19
N SER A 527 -11.13 -1.12 13.88
CA SER A 527 -11.97 -0.21 13.08
C SER A 527 -13.47 -0.51 13.15
N SER A 528 -13.89 -1.66 13.69
CA SER A 528 -15.32 -1.98 13.93
C SER A 528 -15.76 -1.71 15.38
N CYS A 529 -14.86 -1.29 16.26
CA CYS A 529 -15.11 -1.19 17.69
C CYS A 529 -15.14 0.28 18.12
N ALA A 530 -15.83 0.57 19.22
CA ALA A 530 -15.96 1.91 19.74
C ALA A 530 -14.82 2.28 20.71
N VAL A 531 -14.58 3.58 20.81
CA VAL A 531 -13.62 4.20 21.75
C VAL A 531 -14.37 5.16 22.66
N ILE A 532 -14.12 5.08 23.97
CA ILE A 532 -14.56 6.06 24.96
C ILE A 532 -13.36 6.90 25.39
N GLN A 533 -13.46 8.23 25.32
CA GLN A 533 -12.42 9.13 25.84
C GLN A 533 -12.85 9.76 27.17
N ILE A 534 -11.91 9.84 28.10
CA ILE A 534 -12.03 10.54 29.38
C ILE A 534 -11.02 11.68 29.37
N ASN A 535 -11.50 12.92 29.53
CA ASN A 535 -10.63 14.08 29.76
C ASN A 535 -10.70 14.46 31.24
N LYS A 536 -9.76 13.95 32.04
CA LYS A 536 -9.69 14.19 33.47
C LYS A 536 -9.04 15.53 33.76
N VAL A 537 -9.72 16.32 34.59
CA VAL A 537 -9.25 17.63 35.06
C VAL A 537 -9.30 17.74 36.58
N ASP A 538 -8.56 18.70 37.12
CA ASP A 538 -8.65 19.15 38.51
C ASP A 538 -9.83 20.14 38.72
N SER A 539 -10.02 20.61 39.96
CA SER A 539 -11.08 21.57 40.31
C SER A 539 -10.93 22.93 39.61
N SER A 540 -9.73 23.25 39.13
CA SER A 540 -9.39 24.46 38.38
C SER A 540 -9.49 24.27 36.86
N LYS A 541 -9.94 23.09 36.41
CA LYS A 541 -10.07 22.67 35.01
C LYS A 541 -8.73 22.47 34.27
N ASN A 542 -7.62 22.33 34.98
CA ASN A 542 -6.36 21.91 34.37
C ASN A 542 -6.39 20.40 34.16
N LYS A 543 -5.78 19.91 33.08
CA LYS A 543 -5.65 18.47 32.86
C LYS A 543 -4.96 17.78 34.04
N LEU A 544 -5.47 16.62 34.45
CA LEU A 544 -4.98 15.88 35.59
C LEU A 544 -4.55 14.47 35.17
N ALA A 545 -3.24 14.32 35.03
CA ALA A 545 -2.54 13.08 34.73
C ALA A 545 -2.58 12.08 35.90
N GLY A 546 -2.26 10.81 35.64
CA GLY A 546 -1.94 9.79 36.63
C GLY A 546 -3.15 9.06 37.22
N THR A 547 -4.34 9.21 36.64
CA THR A 547 -5.57 8.57 37.14
C THR A 547 -5.78 7.16 36.58
N THR A 548 -6.57 6.33 37.25
CA THR A 548 -6.91 4.95 36.82
C THR A 548 -8.41 4.73 36.86
N TRP A 549 -8.96 4.13 35.81
CA TRP A 549 -10.40 4.01 35.57
C TRP A 549 -10.80 2.57 35.23
N GLY A 550 -11.93 2.13 35.77
CA GLY A 550 -12.56 0.86 35.42
C GLY A 550 -13.73 1.08 34.46
N VAL A 551 -13.88 0.16 33.50
CA VAL A 551 -15.03 0.08 32.58
C VAL A 551 -15.84 -1.18 32.90
N PHE A 552 -17.15 -1.04 33.00
CA PHE A 552 -18.06 -2.07 33.51
C PHE A 552 -19.27 -2.24 32.60
N LYS A 553 -19.80 -3.48 32.56
CA LYS A 553 -21.03 -3.83 31.81
C LYS A 553 -22.29 -3.25 32.45
N ASN A 554 -22.31 -3.13 33.78
CA ASN A 554 -23.49 -2.71 34.53
C ASN A 554 -23.12 -1.79 35.71
N TYR A 555 -24.14 -1.08 36.20
CA TYR A 555 -23.98 -0.11 37.28
C TYR A 555 -23.62 -0.76 38.62
N ALA A 556 -24.11 -1.97 38.92
CA ALA A 556 -23.88 -2.61 40.20
C ALA A 556 -22.39 -2.94 40.40
N ASP A 557 -21.77 -3.53 39.38
CA ASP A 557 -20.34 -3.83 39.32
C ASP A 557 -19.50 -2.54 39.38
N ALA A 558 -19.88 -1.51 38.62
CA ALA A 558 -19.21 -0.21 38.68
C ALA A 558 -19.29 0.41 40.07
N LYS A 559 -20.47 0.41 40.70
CA LYS A 559 -20.67 0.95 42.05
C LYS A 559 -19.79 0.22 43.06
N ALA A 560 -19.72 -1.11 42.97
CA ALA A 560 -18.86 -1.94 43.81
C ALA A 560 -17.37 -1.79 43.49
N GLY A 561 -17.01 -1.33 42.28
CA GLY A 561 -15.63 -1.31 41.80
C GLY A 561 -15.08 -2.72 41.54
N ALA A 562 -15.94 -3.69 41.24
CA ALA A 562 -15.61 -5.10 41.06
C ALA A 562 -16.04 -5.59 39.68
N ASN A 563 -15.41 -6.65 39.17
CA ASN A 563 -15.73 -7.25 37.86
C ASN A 563 -15.63 -6.26 36.68
N ALA A 564 -14.63 -5.38 36.70
CA ALA A 564 -14.37 -4.49 35.57
C ALA A 564 -14.08 -5.33 34.32
N LEU A 565 -14.69 -4.93 33.19
CA LEU A 565 -14.31 -5.43 31.87
C LEU A 565 -12.84 -5.14 31.59
N ARG A 566 -12.40 -3.96 32.02
CA ARG A 566 -11.06 -3.44 31.81
C ARG A 566 -10.74 -2.36 32.84
N VAL A 567 -9.49 -2.27 33.23
CA VAL A 567 -8.94 -1.19 34.07
C VAL A 567 -7.85 -0.49 33.27
N VAL A 568 -7.95 0.82 33.15
CA VAL A 568 -7.11 1.66 32.28
C VAL A 568 -6.44 2.74 33.12
N LYS A 569 -5.11 2.83 33.04
CA LYS A 569 -4.34 3.89 33.70
C LYS A 569 -3.95 4.94 32.65
N ASP A 570 -4.03 6.22 33.02
CA ASP A 570 -3.58 7.37 32.23
C ASP A 570 -2.11 7.20 31.80
N GLY A 571 -1.87 7.22 30.48
CA GLY A 571 -0.57 6.92 29.89
C GLY A 571 -0.06 5.49 30.13
N GLY A 572 -0.94 4.57 30.54
CA GLY A 572 -0.63 3.20 30.90
C GLY A 572 -1.31 2.16 29.99
N ALA A 573 -1.31 0.90 30.43
CA ALA A 573 -1.94 -0.19 29.70
C ALA A 573 -3.42 0.11 29.40
N PHE A 574 -3.85 -0.23 28.18
CA PHE A 574 -5.19 -0.01 27.61
C PHE A 574 -5.62 1.44 27.33
N ASP A 575 -4.74 2.43 27.55
CA ASP A 575 -4.98 3.81 27.13
C ASP A 575 -4.47 4.02 25.69
N LEU A 576 -5.38 4.28 24.75
CA LEU A 576 -5.04 4.52 23.34
C LEU A 576 -4.39 5.90 23.13
N ASP A 577 -4.57 6.86 24.04
CA ASP A 577 -3.84 8.14 23.99
C ASP A 577 -2.37 7.91 24.37
N ASN A 578 -2.10 6.92 25.25
CA ASN A 578 -0.77 6.44 25.64
C ASN A 578 0.19 7.56 26.10
N VAL A 579 -0.36 8.65 26.63
CA VAL A 579 0.40 9.76 27.20
C VAL A 579 -0.25 10.11 28.53
N ASP A 580 0.55 10.17 29.60
CA ASP A 580 0.08 10.54 30.94
C ASP A 580 -0.21 12.03 31.02
N ASN A 581 -1.35 12.45 30.47
CA ASN A 581 -1.68 13.87 30.27
C ASN A 581 -3.07 14.25 30.76
N GLY A 582 -3.83 13.33 31.36
CA GLY A 582 -5.23 13.56 31.73
C GLY A 582 -6.22 13.29 30.60
N THR A 583 -5.79 12.76 29.47
CA THR A 583 -6.66 12.26 28.41
C THR A 583 -6.46 10.75 28.31
N ILE A 584 -7.55 10.00 28.48
CA ILE A 584 -7.53 8.52 28.47
C ILE A 584 -8.48 8.06 27.39
N GLN A 585 -8.02 7.23 26.46
CA GLN A 585 -8.85 6.65 25.41
C GLN A 585 -8.98 5.13 25.59
N ILE A 586 -10.20 4.63 25.68
CA ILE A 586 -10.49 3.24 25.98
C ILE A 586 -11.14 2.59 24.76
N GLY A 587 -10.40 1.72 24.06
CA GLY A 587 -10.89 1.02 22.86
C GLY A 587 -11.37 -0.41 23.07
N SER A 588 -11.65 -1.08 21.95
CA SER A 588 -12.14 -2.47 21.87
C SER A 588 -13.50 -2.68 22.51
N LEU A 589 -14.37 -1.67 22.50
CA LEU A 589 -15.71 -1.76 23.07
C LEU A 589 -16.72 -2.10 21.97
N ASN A 590 -17.71 -2.94 22.29
CA ASN A 590 -18.87 -3.12 21.41
C ASN A 590 -19.50 -1.75 21.09
N PRO A 591 -19.68 -1.39 19.80
CA PRO A 591 -20.38 -0.19 19.40
C PRO A 591 -21.80 -0.15 19.93
N GLU A 592 -22.34 1.07 20.12
CA GLU A 592 -23.74 1.30 20.49
C GLU A 592 -24.20 0.61 21.80
N ALA A 593 -23.25 0.05 22.56
CA ALA A 593 -23.48 -0.57 23.85
C ALA A 593 -23.30 0.45 24.99
N THR A 594 -23.99 0.23 26.11
CA THR A 594 -23.90 1.10 27.28
C THR A 594 -22.90 0.57 28.30
N TYR A 595 -21.91 1.40 28.64
CA TYR A 595 -20.88 1.13 29.64
C TYR A 595 -21.04 2.03 30.86
N TYR A 596 -20.45 1.58 31.96
CA TYR A 596 -20.30 2.35 33.17
C TYR A 596 -18.82 2.52 33.48
N VAL A 597 -18.40 3.74 33.78
CA VAL A 597 -16.99 4.11 33.97
C VAL A 597 -16.81 4.72 35.35
N LYS A 598 -15.79 4.30 36.09
CA LYS A 598 -15.52 4.77 37.46
C LYS A 598 -14.03 4.93 37.72
N GLU A 599 -13.65 5.99 38.41
CA GLU A 599 -12.26 6.19 38.88
C GLU A 599 -11.96 5.18 40.00
N ILE A 600 -10.88 4.42 39.84
CA ILE A 600 -10.43 3.40 40.80
C ILE A 600 -9.30 3.96 41.68
N THR A 601 -8.43 4.77 41.09
CA THR A 601 -7.33 5.44 41.80
C THR A 601 -7.09 6.79 41.16
N SER A 602 -6.88 7.81 41.99
CA SER A 602 -6.65 9.18 41.52
C SER A 602 -5.17 9.54 41.57
N ALA A 603 -4.84 10.70 41.03
CA ALA A 603 -3.50 11.27 41.09
C ALA A 603 -3.08 11.58 42.53
N ASN A 604 -1.78 11.62 42.79
CA ASN A 604 -1.25 11.94 44.12
C ASN A 604 -1.76 13.32 44.60
N GLY A 605 -2.27 13.38 45.83
CA GLY A 605 -2.87 14.59 46.41
C GLY A 605 -4.33 14.85 46.01
N TYR A 606 -4.95 13.98 45.21
CA TYR A 606 -6.36 14.06 44.83
C TYR A 606 -7.17 12.92 45.43
N GLN A 607 -8.45 13.21 45.73
CA GLN A 607 -9.40 12.19 46.16
C GLN A 607 -10.02 11.50 44.94
N VAL A 608 -10.18 10.19 45.03
CA VAL A 608 -10.89 9.37 44.03
C VAL A 608 -12.35 9.82 43.94
N SER A 609 -12.86 10.01 42.72
CA SER A 609 -14.27 10.30 42.50
C SER A 609 -15.16 9.12 42.92
N ASP A 610 -16.21 9.42 43.69
CA ASP A 610 -17.25 8.47 44.08
C ASP A 610 -18.30 8.22 42.97
N LYS A 611 -18.20 8.96 41.86
CA LYS A 611 -19.17 8.94 40.77
C LYS A 611 -18.96 7.76 39.84
N VAL A 612 -20.09 7.28 39.30
CA VAL A 612 -20.11 6.36 38.17
C VAL A 612 -20.72 7.09 36.98
N TYR A 613 -20.03 7.07 35.85
CA TYR A 613 -20.46 7.70 34.62
C TYR A 613 -21.09 6.64 33.72
N ARG A 614 -22.29 6.91 33.20
CA ARG A 614 -22.93 6.05 32.19
C ARG A 614 -22.65 6.62 30.81
N ILE A 615 -22.06 5.83 29.93
CA ILE A 615 -21.66 6.24 28.59
C ILE A 615 -22.17 5.22 27.59
N THR A 616 -22.91 5.66 26.58
CA THR A 616 -23.23 4.82 25.43
C THR A 616 -22.14 5.01 24.39
N ALA A 617 -21.48 3.93 24.01
CA ALA A 617 -20.41 3.96 23.02
C ALA A 617 -20.96 4.37 21.64
N GLY A 618 -20.16 5.12 20.87
CA GLY A 618 -20.53 5.52 19.51
C GLY A 618 -20.59 4.35 18.52
N ALA A 619 -20.94 4.64 17.27
CA ALA A 619 -20.79 3.70 16.18
C ALA A 619 -19.31 3.31 15.99
N GLY A 620 -19.04 2.03 15.68
CA GLY A 620 -17.70 1.51 15.46
C GLY A 620 -17.01 2.23 14.30
N GLY A 621 -15.69 2.42 14.39
CA GLY A 621 -14.91 3.10 13.35
C GLY A 621 -14.93 4.63 13.41
N SER A 622 -15.45 5.21 14.50
CA SER A 622 -15.36 6.65 14.75
C SER A 622 -14.08 7.01 15.52
N THR A 623 -13.33 7.99 15.03
CA THR A 623 -12.32 8.71 15.82
C THR A 623 -13.05 9.57 16.85
N VAL A 624 -13.30 8.98 18.02
CA VAL A 624 -13.66 9.63 19.29
C VAL A 624 -15.01 10.39 19.32
N GLN A 625 -15.94 9.95 20.16
CA GLN A 625 -16.99 10.84 20.68
C GLN A 625 -16.46 11.60 21.91
N ASN A 626 -16.44 12.93 21.83
CA ASN A 626 -16.16 13.77 23.00
C ASN A 626 -17.38 13.76 23.93
N VAL A 627 -17.17 13.37 25.19
CA VAL A 627 -18.15 13.50 26.28
C VAL A 627 -17.70 14.61 27.22
#